data_AF-A0A5T2WHX2-F1
#
_entry.id   AF-A0A5T2WHX2-F1
#
_cell.length_a   1.000
_cell.length_b   1.000
_cell.length_c   1.000
_cell.angle_alpha   90.00
_cell.angle_beta   90.00
_cell.angle_gamma   90.00
#
_symmetry.space_group_name_H-M   'P 1'
#
loop_
_entity.id
_entity.type
_entity.pdbx_description
1 polymer ?
#
loop_
_entity_poly.entity_id
_entity_poly.type
_entity_poly.pdbx_seq_one_letter_code
_entity_poly.pdbx_strand_id
1 'polypeptide(L)' 'MAAINIPDIYGRLHLVNFDNVNFIEISDKEENGDLIIHFTNHAKQSVSAGPDRNGAIDVYQRICTAICRQIPVTPGLWR' A
#
# COMPACT_ATOMS: atom_id res chain seq x y z
N MET A 1 -7.10 -11.34 -10.90
CA MET A 1 -6.12 -11.96 -9.98
C MET A 1 -4.74 -11.39 -10.26
N ALA A 2 -4.51 -10.19 -9.76
CA ALA A 2 -3.24 -9.49 -9.80
C ALA A 2 -2.70 -9.41 -8.38
N ALA A 3 -1.87 -10.40 -8.03
CA ALA A 3 -1.14 -10.40 -6.77
C ALA A 3 0.32 -10.07 -7.02
N ILE A 4 0.89 -9.18 -6.22
CA ILE A 4 2.31 -8.81 -6.29
C ILE A 4 2.95 -8.97 -4.92
N ASN A 5 4.18 -9.47 -4.92
CA ASN A 5 5.02 -9.47 -3.74
C ASN A 5 5.64 -8.10 -3.57
N ILE A 6 5.36 -7.47 -2.43
CA ILE A 6 5.91 -6.17 -2.10
C ILE A 6 6.95 -6.33 -1.00
N PRO A 7 8.21 -5.98 -1.26
CA PRO A 7 9.23 -6.02 -0.23
C PRO A 7 8.99 -4.92 0.81
N ASP A 8 9.18 -5.26 2.09
CA ASP A 8 9.38 -4.27 3.15
C ASP A 8 10.86 -3.93 3.34
N ILE A 9 11.13 -2.92 4.16
CA ILE A 9 12.50 -2.49 4.49
C ILE A 9 13.36 -3.54 5.19
N TYR A 10 12.76 -4.60 5.72
CA TYR A 10 13.46 -5.71 6.37
C TYR A 10 13.69 -6.88 5.41
N GLY A 11 13.38 -6.71 4.12
CA GLY A 11 13.53 -7.72 3.08
C GLY A 11 12.46 -8.81 3.11
N ARG A 12 11.35 -8.61 3.85
CA ARG A 12 10.21 -9.54 3.84
C ARG A 12 9.32 -9.24 2.66
N LEU A 13 8.84 -10.30 2.02
CA LEU A 13 7.90 -10.18 0.89
C LEU A 13 6.47 -10.32 1.40
N HIS A 14 5.67 -9.30 1.11
CA HIS A 14 4.26 -9.23 1.44
C HIS A 14 3.44 -9.49 0.18
N LEU A 15 2.75 -10.63 0.11
CA LEU A 15 1.87 -10.92 -1.01
C LEU A 15 0.58 -10.09 -0.89
N VAL A 16 0.38 -9.17 -1.82
CA VAL A 16 -0.79 -8.28 -1.84
C VAL A 16 -1.64 -8.60 -3.05
N ASN A 17 -2.90 -8.97 -2.82
CA ASN A 17 -3.89 -9.17 -3.89
C ASN A 17 -4.63 -7.87 -4.18
N PHE A 18 -4.31 -7.24 -5.31
CA PHE A 18 -4.85 -5.94 -5.73
C PHE A 18 -6.32 -5.98 -6.15
N ASP A 19 -6.88 -7.16 -6.49
CA ASP A 19 -8.32 -7.28 -6.75
C ASP A 19 -9.16 -7.02 -5.48
N ASN A 20 -8.55 -7.20 -4.30
CA ASN A 20 -9.22 -7.03 -3.01
C ASN A 20 -8.79 -5.75 -2.29
N VAL A 21 -7.92 -4.92 -2.88
CA VAL A 21 -7.49 -3.67 -2.25
C VAL A 21 -8.58 -2.63 -2.39
N ASN A 22 -8.94 -1.99 -1.27
CA ASN A 22 -9.90 -0.90 -1.23
C ASN A 22 -9.17 0.45 -1.27
N PHE A 23 -8.26 0.68 -0.31
CA PHE A 23 -7.42 1.88 -0.26
C PHE A 23 -6.13 1.62 0.52
N ILE A 24 -5.17 2.54 0.41
CA ILE A 24 -3.87 2.48 1.09
C ILE A 24 -3.74 3.72 1.97
N GLU A 25 -3.34 3.51 3.22
CA GLU A 25 -3.12 4.53 4.25
C GLU A 25 -1.65 4.49 4.68
N ILE A 26 -1.15 5.61 5.21
CA ILE A 26 0.20 5.70 5.77
C ILE A 26 0.08 6.01 7.26
N SER A 27 0.72 5.19 8.07
CA SER A 27 0.82 5.41 9.51
C SER A 27 2.19 5.99 9.86
N ASP A 28 2.17 7.11 10.59
CA ASP A 28 3.37 7.79 11.08
C ASP A 28 3.77 7.23 12.47
N LYS A 29 4.35 6.03 12.49
CA LYS A 29 4.94 5.46 13.71
C LYS A 29 6.45 5.70 13.74
N GLU A 30 6.80 6.78 14.44
CA GLU A 30 8.06 7.28 15.02
C GLU A 30 9.45 6.98 14.42
N GLU A 31 9.70 6.02 13.55
CA GLU A 31 11.02 5.84 12.90
C GLU A 31 10.92 5.21 11.51
N ASN A 32 9.86 4.45 11.23
CA ASN A 32 9.61 3.83 9.93
C ASN A 32 8.13 4.00 9.57
N GLY A 33 7.83 4.63 8.44
CA GLY A 33 6.45 4.74 7.98
C GLY A 33 5.90 3.37 7.61
N ASP A 34 4.72 3.03 8.13
CA ASP A 34 4.01 1.81 7.76
C ASP A 34 2.96 2.14 6.69
N LEU A 35 2.97 1.41 5.58
CA LEU A 35 1.89 1.41 4.60
C LEU A 35 0.84 0.42 5.05
N ILE A 36 -0.35 0.91 5.36
CA ILE A 36 -1.51 0.10 5.73
C ILE A 36 -2.39 -0.08 4.50
N ILE A 37 -2.45 -1.31 4.00
CA ILE A 37 -3.31 -1.70 2.90
C ILE A 37 -4.62 -2.19 3.49
N HIS A 38 -5.72 -1.53 3.12
CA HIS A 38 -7.06 -1.91 3.52
C HIS A 38 -7.72 -2.71 2.39
N PHE A 39 -8.22 -3.89 2.73
CA PHE A 39 -8.90 -4.76 1.78
C PHE A 39 -10.43 -4.62 1.87
N THR A 40 -11.12 -5.03 0.82
CA THR A 40 -12.59 -5.01 0.71
C THR A 40 -13.28 -5.90 1.75
N ASN A 41 -12.59 -6.92 2.26
CA ASN A 41 -13.05 -7.79 3.34
C ASN A 41 -12.76 -7.23 4.75
N HIS A 42 -12.44 -5.94 4.87
CA HIS A 42 -12.03 -5.26 6.11
C HIS A 42 -10.71 -5.77 6.73
N ALA A 43 -9.99 -6.67 6.06
CA ALA A 43 -8.65 -7.04 6.48
C ALA A 43 -7.70 -5.85 6.28
N LYS A 44 -6.66 -5.78 7.11
CA LYS A 44 -5.60 -4.78 7.02
C LYS A 44 -4.25 -5.49 6.98
N GLN A 45 -3.34 -5.00 6.16
CA GLN A 45 -1.97 -5.47 6.10
C GLN A 45 -1.02 -4.29 6.20
N SER A 46 -0.05 -4.38 7.12
CA SER A 46 0.99 -3.36 7.27
C SER A 46 2.25 -3.81 6.54
N VAL A 47 2.81 -2.91 5.75
CA VAL A 47 4.10 -3.07 5.07
C VAL A 47 5.00 -1.92 5.50
N SER A 48 6.12 -2.23 6.13
CA SER A 48 7.06 -1.18 6.55
C SER A 48 7.79 -0.60 5.33
N ALA A 49 7.48 0.65 5.00
CA ALA A 49 7.93 1.38 3.81
C ALA A 49 9.24 2.14 4.03
N GLY A 50 9.63 2.32 5.29
CA GLY A 50 10.84 3.04 5.65
C GLY A 50 10.70 4.56 5.59
N PRO A 51 11.84 5.28 5.50
CA PRO A 51 11.85 6.74 5.55
C PRO A 51 11.36 7.40 4.25
N ASP A 52 11.53 6.77 3.08
CA ASP A 52 11.10 7.33 1.80
C ASP A 52 9.61 7.03 1.50
N ARG A 53 8.75 7.66 2.30
CA ARG A 53 7.30 7.43 2.30
C ARG A 53 6.65 7.85 0.99
N ASN A 54 7.04 9.00 0.44
CA ASN A 54 6.48 9.53 -0.81
C ASN A 54 6.86 8.66 -2.01
N GLY A 55 8.11 8.18 -2.06
CA GLY A 55 8.53 7.23 -3.10
C GLY A 55 7.75 5.93 -3.02
N ALA A 56 7.48 5.43 -1.81
CA ALA A 56 6.66 4.25 -1.63
C ALA A 56 5.22 4.49 -2.14
N ILE A 57 4.57 5.61 -1.79
CA ILE A 57 3.23 5.94 -2.33
C ILE A 57 3.25 5.98 -3.86
N ASP A 58 4.21 6.67 -4.47
CA ASP A 58 4.27 6.82 -5.93
C ASP A 58 4.36 5.46 -6.62
N VAL A 59 5.22 4.57 -6.11
CA VAL A 59 5.36 3.20 -6.62
C VAL A 59 4.05 2.44 -6.48
N TYR A 60 3.41 2.48 -5.32
CA TYR A 60 2.15 1.79 -5.09
C TYR A 60 1.00 2.35 -5.93
N GLN A 61 0.91 3.67 -6.07
CA GLN A 61 -0.07 4.34 -6.92
C GLN A 61 0.13 3.95 -8.39
N ARG A 62 1.38 3.86 -8.85
CA ARG A 62 1.72 3.42 -10.21
C ARG A 62 1.40 1.95 -10.43
N ILE A 63 1.67 1.10 -9.44
CA ILE A 63 1.30 -0.33 -9.45
C ILE A 63 -0.22 -0.49 -9.50
N CYS A 64 -0.97 0.17 -8.61
CA CYS A 64 -2.43 0.21 -8.64
C CYS A 64 -2.98 0.74 -9.97
N THR A 65 -2.37 1.80 -10.53
CA THR A 65 -2.81 2.34 -11.83
C THR A 65 -2.54 1.37 -12.97
N ALA A 66 -1.37 0.73 -12.99
CA ALA A 66 -0.97 -0.23 -14.01
C ALA A 66 -1.79 -1.53 -13.95
N ILE A 67 -2.17 -1.96 -12.75
CA ILE A 67 -2.86 -3.23 -12.51
C ILE A 67 -4.36 -3.06 -12.48
N CYS A 68 -4.84 -2.13 -11.65
CA CYS A 68 -6.25 -2.07 -11.32
C CYS A 68 -7.06 -1.30 -12.36
N ARG A 69 -6.47 -0.40 -13.16
CA ARG A 69 -7.15 0.46 -14.15
C ARG A 69 -8.39 1.25 -13.63
N GLN A 70 -8.82 1.09 -12.38
CA GLN A 70 -10.07 1.60 -11.81
C GLN A 70 -10.13 1.67 -10.25
N ILE A 71 -9.03 1.59 -9.49
CA ILE A 71 -9.12 1.97 -8.06
C ILE A 71 -8.91 3.50 -7.99
N PRO A 72 -9.93 4.29 -7.64
CA PRO A 72 -9.72 5.70 -7.35
C PRO A 72 -8.80 5.81 -6.14
N VAL A 73 -7.55 6.19 -6.39
CA VAL A 73 -6.67 6.67 -5.32
C VAL A 73 -7.21 8.02 -4.92
N THR A 74 -8.05 8.07 -3.89
CA THR A 74 -8.62 9.32 -3.38
C THR A 74 -7.50 10.09 -2.67
N PRO A 75 -6.98 11.19 -3.25
CA PRO A 75 -6.03 12.04 -2.56
C PRO A 75 -6.86 12.91 -1.60
N GLY A 76 -6.93 12.55 -0.32
CA GLY A 76 -7.66 13.43 0.60
C GLY A 76 -8.24 12.87 1.89
N LEU A 77 -8.16 11.57 2.20
CA LEU A 77 -8.53 11.12 3.56
C LEU A 77 -7.35 11.33 4.52
N TRP A 78 -7.04 12.61 4.73
CA TRP A 78 -6.21 13.10 5.82
C TRP A 78 -7.16 13.55 6.95
N ARG A 79 -7.24 12.75 8.01
CA ARG A 79 -7.63 13.19 9.35
C ARG A 79 -6.82 12.42 10.38
#